data_AF-A0A3B8N4M0-F1
#
_entry.id   AF-A0A3B8N4M0-F1
#
_cell.length_a   1.000
_cell.length_b   1.000
_cell.length_c   1.000
_cell.angle_alpha   90.00
_cell.angle_beta   90.00
_cell.angle_gamma   90.00
#
_symmetry.space_group_name_H-M   'P 1'
#
loop_
_entity.id
_entity.type
_entity.pdbx_description
1 polymer ?
#
loop_
_entity_poly.entity_id
_entity_poly.type
_entity_poly.pdbx_seq_one_letter_code
_entity_poly.pdbx_strand_id
1 'polypeptide(L)'
;MIKCLAAGIPLNEKVRNFTKKNLVKIREDRPLAVALTIMIEYGIRRLIVVDQKGNYRGIITHKDIFEILDPELFKKEITAAYLTKNKPFYYLNPNHTLQEALSLMVEKKHRGCAYS
;
A
#
# COMPACT_ATOMS: atom_id res chain seq x y z
N MET A 1 4.94 -6.51 9.89
CA MET A 1 4.27 -7.44 10.82
C MET A 1 4.98 -8.78 10.93
N ILE A 2 4.99 -9.65 9.91
CA ILE A 2 5.62 -11.00 10.00
C ILE A 2 7.09 -10.94 10.48
N LYS A 3 7.89 -10.00 9.97
CA LYS A 3 9.27 -9.79 10.45
C LYS A 3 9.35 -9.41 11.93
N CYS A 4 8.40 -8.63 12.43
CA CYS A 4 8.38 -8.22 13.84
C CYS A 4 8.01 -9.40 14.75
N LEU A 5 7.05 -10.21 14.33
CA LEU A 5 6.67 -11.44 15.04
C LEU A 5 7.82 -12.44 15.08
N ALA A 6 8.48 -12.67 13.93
CA ALA A 6 9.62 -13.57 13.84
C ALA A 6 10.82 -13.11 14.67
N ALA A 7 10.96 -11.81 14.89
CA ALA A 7 12.01 -11.23 15.73
C ALA A 7 11.64 -11.21 17.23
N GLY A 8 10.49 -11.76 17.63
CA GLY A 8 10.06 -11.82 19.03
C GLY A 8 9.68 -10.45 19.62
N ILE A 9 9.30 -9.47 18.79
CA ILE A 9 8.96 -8.13 19.27
C ILE A 9 7.64 -8.19 20.05
N PRO A 10 7.57 -7.62 21.27
CA PRO A 10 6.35 -7.57 22.07
C PRO A 10 5.18 -6.90 21.33
N LEU A 11 3.99 -7.47 21.43
CA LEU A 11 2.82 -6.98 20.68
C LEU A 11 2.27 -5.64 21.18
N ASN A 12 2.60 -5.24 22.41
CA ASN A 12 2.24 -3.94 22.99
C ASN A 12 3.12 -2.79 22.48
N GLU A 13 4.19 -3.08 21.73
CA GLU A 13 5.02 -2.06 21.11
C GLU A 13 4.26 -1.24 20.06
N LYS A 14 4.63 0.04 19.92
CA LYS A 14 3.97 0.95 18.98
C LYS A 14 4.40 0.70 17.53
N VAL A 15 3.44 0.75 16.60
CA VAL A 15 3.69 0.55 15.15
C VAL A 15 4.72 1.51 14.59
N ARG A 16 4.79 2.75 15.11
CA ARG A 16 5.74 3.79 14.68
C ARG A 16 7.21 3.37 14.77
N ASN A 17 7.54 2.42 15.66
CA ASN A 17 8.91 1.95 15.87
C ASN A 17 9.36 1.01 14.72
N PHE A 18 8.41 0.50 13.92
CA PHE A 18 8.65 -0.55 12.92
C PHE A 18 8.15 -0.19 11.51
N THR A 19 7.69 1.04 11.31
CA THR A 19 7.26 1.55 10.01
C THR A 19 8.43 2.21 9.25
N LYS A 20 8.49 1.97 7.93
CA LYS A 20 9.42 2.71 7.06
C LYS A 20 8.89 4.13 6.87
N LYS A 21 9.69 5.15 7.20
CA LYS A 21 9.33 6.57 7.06
C LYS A 21 9.22 7.02 5.59
N ASN A 22 10.03 6.44 4.71
CA ASN A 22 10.08 6.81 3.30
C ASN A 22 9.34 5.77 2.45
N LEU A 23 8.01 5.80 2.51
CA LEU A 23 7.18 5.05 1.57
C LEU A 23 7.25 5.72 0.19
N VAL A 24 7.49 4.92 -0.85
CA VAL A 24 7.48 5.42 -2.23
C VAL A 24 6.05 5.70 -2.66
N LYS A 25 5.82 6.92 -3.16
CA LYS A 25 4.50 7.45 -3.51
C LYS A 25 4.37 7.64 -5.02
N ILE A 26 3.14 7.57 -5.53
CA ILE A 26 2.76 7.94 -6.89
C ILE A 26 1.48 8.77 -6.86
N ARG A 27 1.35 9.74 -7.77
CA ARG A 27 0.10 10.51 -7.90
C ARG A 27 -1.00 9.67 -8.56
N GLU A 28 -2.24 9.88 -8.13
CA GLU A 28 -3.41 9.11 -8.59
C GLU A 28 -3.71 9.28 -10.09
N ASP A 29 -3.29 10.41 -10.67
CA ASP A 29 -3.44 10.75 -12.09
C ASP A 29 -2.38 10.11 -13.00
N ARG A 30 -1.40 9.38 -12.45
CA ARG A 30 -0.31 8.79 -13.23
C ARG A 30 -0.72 7.43 -13.82
N PRO A 31 -0.25 7.11 -15.04
CA PRO A 31 -0.50 5.81 -15.67
C PRO A 31 0.07 4.63 -14.86
N LEU A 32 -0.58 3.47 -14.93
CA LEU A 32 -0.10 2.24 -14.28
C LEU A 32 1.28 1.79 -14.81
N ALA A 33 1.62 2.10 -16.07
CA ALA A 33 2.95 1.85 -16.61
C ALA A 33 4.06 2.57 -15.82
N VAL A 34 3.79 3.81 -15.38
CA VAL A 34 4.70 4.57 -14.51
C VAL A 34 4.81 3.90 -13.15
N ALA A 35 3.69 3.42 -12.60
CA ALA A 35 3.70 2.66 -11.34
C ALA A 35 4.56 1.38 -11.43
N LEU A 36 4.43 0.60 -12.51
CA LEU A 36 5.27 -0.58 -12.75
C LEU A 36 6.75 -0.21 -12.87
N THR A 37 7.06 0.85 -13.60
CA THR A 37 8.44 1.33 -13.77
C THR A 37 9.07 1.67 -12.41
N ILE A 38 8.38 2.46 -11.57
CA ILE A 38 8.85 2.79 -10.22
C ILE A 38 9.00 1.50 -9.37
N MET A 39 8.08 0.55 -9.46
CA MET A 39 8.18 -0.71 -8.73
C MET A 39 9.43 -1.52 -9.12
N ILE A 40 9.76 -1.56 -10.41
CA ILE A 40 10.94 -2.26 -10.95
C ILE A 40 12.22 -1.53 -10.50
N GLU A 41 12.31 -0.22 -10.74
CA GLU A 41 13.49 0.60 -10.42
C GLU A 41 13.85 0.56 -8.93
N TYR A 42 12.85 0.64 -8.05
CA TYR A 42 13.07 0.66 -6.60
C TYR A 42 13.04 -0.75 -5.97
N GLY A 43 12.81 -1.81 -6.75
CA GLY A 43 12.71 -3.19 -6.24
C GLY A 43 11.58 -3.38 -5.22
N ILE A 44 10.48 -2.63 -5.35
CA ILE A 44 9.34 -2.65 -4.43
C ILE A 44 8.09 -3.23 -5.11
N ARG A 45 7.17 -3.76 -4.30
CA ARG A 45 5.95 -4.43 -4.80
C ARG A 45 4.67 -3.64 -4.59
N ARG A 46 4.76 -2.48 -3.95
CA ARG A 46 3.63 -1.66 -3.56
C ARG A 46 3.99 -0.17 -3.58
N LEU A 47 3.05 0.66 -4.00
CA LEU A 47 3.14 2.11 -3.99
C LEU A 47 1.99 2.70 -3.20
N ILE A 48 2.27 3.80 -2.52
CA ILE A 48 1.24 4.64 -1.91
C ILE A 48 0.72 5.59 -2.98
N VAL A 49 -0.60 5.59 -3.21
CA VAL A 49 -1.25 6.52 -4.13
C VAL A 49 -1.66 7.76 -3.37
N VAL A 50 -1.34 8.94 -3.91
CA VAL A 50 -1.69 10.24 -3.34
C VAL A 50 -2.37 11.15 -4.36
N ASP A 51 -3.17 12.10 -3.90
CA ASP A 51 -3.71 13.16 -4.77
C ASP A 51 -2.67 14.25 -5.04
N GLN A 52 -3.08 15.31 -5.75
CA GLN A 52 -2.22 16.45 -6.06
C GLN A 52 -1.74 17.23 -4.83
N LYS A 53 -2.49 17.18 -3.72
CA LYS A 53 -2.16 17.81 -2.44
C LYS A 53 -1.31 16.91 -1.54
N GLY A 54 -1.02 15.69 -2.00
CA GLY A 54 -0.26 14.69 -1.24
C GLY A 54 -1.10 13.90 -0.24
N ASN A 55 -2.43 14.05 -0.25
CA ASN A 55 -3.31 13.26 0.61
C ASN A 55 -3.32 11.81 0.14
N TYR A 56 -3.40 10.89 1.09
CA TYR A 56 -3.47 9.46 0.80
C TYR A 56 -4.78 9.09 0.07
N ARG A 57 -4.66 8.30 -1.01
CA ARG A 57 -5.76 7.85 -1.87
C ARG A 57 -5.86 6.33 -2.00
N GLY A 58 -4.85 5.59 -1.54
CA GLY A 58 -4.87 4.14 -1.54
C GLY A 58 -3.49 3.51 -1.70
N ILE A 59 -3.47 2.21 -1.91
CA ILE A 59 -2.27 1.42 -2.20
C ILE A 59 -2.52 0.65 -3.49
N ILE A 60 -1.52 0.61 -4.35
CA ILE A 60 -1.47 -0.30 -5.50
C ILE A 60 -0.30 -1.26 -5.35
N THR A 61 -0.49 -2.50 -5.76
CA THR A 61 0.52 -3.54 -5.78
C THR A 61 0.74 -4.04 -7.20
N HIS A 62 1.88 -4.69 -7.46
CA HIS A 62 2.10 -5.29 -8.79
C HIS A 62 1.00 -6.30 -9.15
N LYS A 63 0.37 -6.95 -8.15
CA LYS A 63 -0.64 -7.98 -8.38
C LYS A 63 -1.89 -7.34 -8.93
N ASP A 64 -2.28 -6.21 -8.33
CA ASP A 64 -3.42 -5.42 -8.79
C ASP A 64 -3.25 -4.98 -10.25
N ILE A 65 -2.02 -4.64 -10.65
CA ILE A 65 -1.72 -4.25 -12.03
C ILE A 65 -1.76 -5.47 -12.96
N PHE A 66 -1.24 -6.62 -12.51
CA PHE A 66 -1.29 -7.85 -13.30
C PHE A 66 -2.69 -8.45 -13.44
N GLU A 67 -3.57 -8.28 -12.45
CA GLU A 67 -4.97 -8.68 -12.53
C GLU A 67 -5.75 -7.87 -13.59
N ILE A 68 -5.22 -6.70 -14.00
CA ILE A 68 -5.74 -5.87 -15.09
C ILE A 68 -5.15 -6.25 -16.47
N LEU A 69 -4.30 -7.29 -16.58
CA LEU A 69 -3.74 -7.77 -17.86
C LEU A 69 -4.76 -8.30 -18.88
N ASP A 70 -6.04 -7.97 -18.75
CA ASP A 70 -6.98 -7.99 -19.86
C ASP A 70 -6.40 -7.13 -21.01
N PRO A 71 -6.06 -7.73 -22.17
CA PRO A 71 -5.49 -7.03 -23.31
C PRO A 71 -6.35 -5.87 -23.83
N GLU A 72 -7.66 -5.88 -23.56
CA GLU A 72 -8.55 -4.78 -23.94
C GLU A 72 -8.38 -3.53 -23.06
N LEU A 73 -8.00 -3.70 -21.79
CA LEU A 73 -7.78 -2.60 -20.85
C LEU A 73 -6.45 -1.88 -21.11
N PHE A 74 -5.44 -2.58 -21.67
CA PHE A 74 -4.16 -1.98 -22.07
C PHE A 74 -4.25 -1.00 -23.25
N LYS A 75 -5.36 -1.02 -24.01
CA LYS A 75 -5.62 -0.01 -25.06
C LYS A 75 -6.03 1.35 -24.49
N LYS A 76 -6.40 1.41 -23.20
CA LYS A 76 -6.74 2.65 -22.50
C LYS A 76 -5.63 3.00 -21.53
N GLU A 77 -5.32 4.28 -21.41
CA GLU A 77 -4.38 4.76 -20.41
C GLU A 77 -5.06 4.72 -19.03
N ILE A 78 -4.84 3.64 -18.29
CA ILE A 78 -5.39 3.44 -16.95
C ILE A 78 -4.47 4.12 -15.93
N THR A 79 -5.07 4.90 -15.05
CA THR A 79 -4.35 5.61 -13.98
C THR A 79 -4.36 4.84 -12.66
N ALA A 80 -3.48 5.21 -11.75
CA ALA A 80 -3.44 4.66 -10.39
C ALA A 80 -4.79 4.82 -9.65
N ALA A 81 -5.53 5.90 -9.92
CA ALA A 81 -6.86 6.13 -9.35
C ALA A 81 -7.87 5.02 -9.68
N TYR A 82 -7.77 4.39 -10.86
CA TYR A 82 -8.67 3.31 -11.26
C TYR A 82 -8.59 2.13 -10.28
N LEU A 83 -7.37 1.78 -9.86
CA LEU A 83 -7.13 0.66 -8.96
C LEU A 83 -7.49 0.96 -7.50
N THR A 84 -7.56 2.22 -7.10
CA THR A 84 -7.87 2.60 -5.71
C THR A 84 -9.35 2.93 -5.51
N LYS A 85 -10.12 3.20 -6.58
CA LYS A 85 -11.49 3.72 -6.53
C LYS A 85 -12.46 2.92 -5.64
N ASN A 86 -12.35 1.59 -5.64
CA ASN A 86 -13.26 0.70 -4.91
C ASN A 86 -12.56 -0.15 -3.84
N LYS A 87 -11.33 0.19 -3.45
CA LYS A 87 -10.59 -0.56 -2.43
C LYS A 87 -10.70 0.14 -1.07
N PRO A 88 -11.29 -0.49 -0.05
CA PRO A 88 -11.22 0.05 1.29
C PRO A 88 -9.75 0.06 1.75
N PHE A 89 -9.28 1.21 2.21
CA PHE A 89 -7.95 1.34 2.77
C PHE A 89 -8.03 1.55 4.28
N TYR A 90 -7.30 0.72 5.01
CA TYR A 90 -7.27 0.75 6.47
C TYR A 90 -5.97 1.39 6.94
N TYR A 91 -6.10 2.34 7.87
CA TYR A 91 -4.97 3.06 8.46
C TYR A 91 -4.89 2.83 9.96
N LEU A 92 -3.68 2.96 10.49
CA LEU A 92 -3.39 2.91 11.92
C LEU A 92 -2.67 4.18 12.32
N ASN A 93 -3.19 4.90 13.31
CA ASN A 93 -2.45 5.92 14.05
C ASN A 93 -1.08 5.39 14.56
N PRO A 94 -0.01 6.21 14.66
CA PRO A 94 1.34 5.76 15.03
C PRO A 94 1.44 5.28 16.47
N ASN A 95 0.47 5.67 17.29
CA ASN A 95 0.37 5.24 18.68
C ASN A 95 -0.32 3.88 18.84
N HIS A 96 -0.96 3.33 17.80
CA HIS A 96 -1.46 1.96 17.87
C HIS A 96 -0.30 0.98 18.07
N THR A 97 -0.66 -0.14 18.67
CA THR A 97 0.21 -1.27 18.99
C THR A 97 0.34 -2.23 17.81
N LEU A 98 1.36 -3.08 17.84
CA LEU A 98 1.49 -4.20 16.92
C LEU A 98 0.31 -5.18 17.04
N GLN A 99 -0.29 -5.31 18.23
CA GLN A 99 -1.49 -6.12 18.46
C GLN A 99 -2.69 -5.58 17.69
N GLU A 100 -3.00 -4.29 17.82
CA GLU A 100 -4.10 -3.65 17.07
C GLU A 100 -3.87 -3.73 15.56
N ALA A 101 -2.61 -3.57 15.14
CA ALA A 101 -2.24 -3.75 13.74
C ALA A 101 -2.50 -5.16 13.23
N LEU A 102 -2.15 -6.18 14.04
CA LEU A 102 -2.36 -7.58 13.70
C LEU A 102 -3.85 -7.92 13.63
N SER A 103 -4.64 -7.48 14.62
CA SER A 103 -6.09 -7.68 14.65
C SER A 103 -6.74 -7.10 13.40
N LEU A 104 -6.37 -5.86 13.02
CA LEU A 104 -6.86 -5.23 11.79
C LEU A 104 -6.50 -6.03 10.54
N MET A 105 -5.25 -6.50 10.44
CA MET A 105 -4.79 -7.31 9.29
C MET A 105 -5.57 -8.62 9.17
N VAL A 106 -5.84 -9.30 10.30
CA VAL A 106 -6.59 -10.56 10.35
C VAL A 106 -8.05 -10.33 9.97
N GLU A 107 -8.72 -9.39 10.63
CA GLU A 107 -10.14 -9.09 10.41
C GLU A 107 -10.42 -8.71 8.97
N LYS A 108 -9.55 -7.88 8.38
CA LYS A 108 -9.75 -7.37 7.02
C LYS A 108 -9.10 -8.25 5.94
N LYS A 109 -8.48 -9.38 6.29
CA LYS A 109 -7.71 -10.26 5.38
C LYS A 109 -6.66 -9.51 4.55
N HIS A 110 -6.04 -8.48 5.12
CA HIS A 110 -5.09 -7.60 4.44
C HIS A 110 -3.65 -7.85 4.93
N ARG A 111 -2.69 -7.80 4.00
CA ARG A 111 -1.26 -8.10 4.29
C ARG A 111 -0.46 -6.87 4.77
N GLY A 112 -1.11 -5.72 4.95
CA GLY A 112 -0.48 -4.48 5.38
C GLY A 112 -1.47 -3.34 5.54
N CYS A 113 -1.09 -2.36 6.35
CA CYS A 113 -1.79 -1.11 6.58
C CYS A 113 -0.76 0.03 6.56
N ALA A 114 -1.18 1.22 6.12
CA ALA A 114 -0.35 2.41 6.04
C ALA A 114 -0.85 3.47 7.04
N TYR A 115 0.01 4.39 7.46
CA TYR A 115 -0.38 5.55 8.27
C TYR A 115 -0.36 6.82 7.41
N SER A 116 -1.22 7.77 7.74
CA SER A 116 -1.30 9.13 7.19
C SER A 116 -0.54 10.13 8.05
#